data_AF-A0A364L5Z9-F1
#
_entry.id   AF-A0A364L5Z9-F1
#
_cell.length_a   1.000
_cell.length_b   1.000
_cell.length_c   1.000
_cell.angle_alpha   90.00
_cell.angle_beta   90.00
_cell.angle_gamma   90.00
#
_symmetry.space_group_name_H-M   'P 1'
#
loop_
_entity.id
_entity.type
_entity.pdbx_description
1 polymer ?
#
loop_
_entity_poly.entity_id
_entity_poly.type
_entity_poly.pdbx_seq_one_letter_code
_entity_poly.pdbx_strand_id
1 'polypeptide(L)'
;MATANTSNSTSTPPTPSTQWSSPNVETKMDTRPQTFFRKGFTITTQKLPILKAGPIESMTNRLGITPPEMIFGDNFIAIEHNASGWGIAFNTFDALDKVDKTGAAMLKVAYSKEWQKSREHTHDGIKEVVKPFDWSYSTDYKGTEKPDVAALGPSDVEIPIELLKRPDPILFFDDVMLYEDELADNGGAAETYVSYGFTQKLYEACSSQADYEIPQLALKGVEVPKTANGEELGVGEGWWYKELKLLPTFSTWSQVTFLHMYLLTVRIRALPSPESVRTHSRHLFDHFSHNAEQRMATLHNISSRSIRNKYLKDLFIQWRGVLAAYDEGLVKGDAVLGAAVWRNIWKASGTSHDGRDLDWSQVATVVAYMRRVLSELAKTNEADLVFDLVGTDFVAAAVGGKEKKAIFGPRGVDMKLGGMK
;
A
#
# COMPACT_ATOMS: atom_id res chain seq x y z
N MET A 1 -45.10 25.02 -67.47
CA MET A 1 -43.68 25.35 -67.19
C MET A 1 -43.29 24.60 -65.93
N ALA A 2 -42.96 23.31 -66.06
CA ALA A 2 -41.59 22.75 -66.03
C ALA A 2 -41.00 22.75 -64.60
N THR A 3 -41.32 21.75 -63.77
CA THR A 3 -40.61 20.45 -63.53
C THR A 3 -39.41 20.51 -62.58
N ALA A 4 -39.63 19.93 -61.38
CA ALA A 4 -38.88 18.85 -60.72
C ALA A 4 -37.35 18.92 -60.42
N ASN A 5 -37.05 18.41 -59.21
CA ASN A 5 -35.92 17.57 -58.76
C ASN A 5 -34.83 18.13 -57.80
N THR A 6 -34.95 17.68 -56.54
CA THR A 6 -33.95 17.06 -55.63
C THR A 6 -32.55 16.78 -56.20
N SER A 7 -31.41 16.92 -55.50
CA SER A 7 -31.07 16.39 -54.17
C SER A 7 -29.70 16.91 -53.67
N ASN A 8 -29.56 16.91 -52.33
CA ASN A 8 -28.39 16.94 -51.43
C ASN A 8 -26.98 17.36 -51.89
N SER A 9 -26.39 18.28 -51.12
CA SER A 9 -25.07 18.05 -50.50
C SER A 9 -24.87 18.89 -49.23
N THR A 10 -24.56 18.20 -48.15
CA THR A 10 -24.22 18.70 -46.81
C THR A 10 -22.78 19.24 -46.78
N SER A 11 -22.58 20.51 -46.40
CA SER A 11 -21.26 21.09 -46.14
C SER A 11 -21.02 21.26 -44.64
N THR A 12 -20.20 20.38 -44.06
CA THR A 12 -19.55 20.55 -42.75
C THR A 12 -18.29 21.43 -42.92
N PRO A 13 -18.00 22.36 -41.97
CA PRO A 13 -16.70 23.02 -41.92
C PRO A 13 -15.62 22.11 -41.29
N PRO A 14 -14.34 22.28 -41.65
CA PRO A 14 -13.28 21.33 -41.34
C PRO A 14 -12.82 21.39 -39.88
N THR A 15 -12.70 20.21 -39.27
CA THR A 15 -12.06 19.98 -37.96
C THR A 15 -10.54 19.97 -38.13
N PRO A 16 -9.75 20.70 -37.32
CA PRO A 16 -8.30 20.57 -37.33
C PRO A 16 -7.90 19.25 -36.65
N SER A 17 -7.42 18.29 -37.44
CA SER A 17 -6.78 17.07 -36.96
C SER A 17 -5.38 17.38 -36.45
N THR A 18 -5.21 17.55 -35.14
CA THR A 18 -3.89 17.46 -34.51
C THR A 18 -3.68 16.00 -34.10
N GLN A 19 -3.08 15.22 -35.00
CA GLN A 19 -2.49 13.93 -34.64
C GLN A 19 -1.30 14.21 -33.72
N TRP A 20 -1.38 13.76 -32.47
CA TRP A 20 -0.20 13.60 -31.63
C TRP A 20 0.62 12.44 -32.22
N SER A 21 1.59 12.79 -33.06
CA SER A 21 2.68 11.88 -33.40
C SER A 21 3.62 11.84 -32.19
N SER A 22 3.62 10.74 -31.45
CA SER A 22 4.67 10.47 -30.47
C SER A 22 6.02 10.47 -31.19
N PRO A 23 7.02 11.26 -30.77
CA PRO A 23 8.35 11.15 -31.33
C PRO A 23 8.91 9.78 -30.94
N ASN A 24 9.02 8.91 -31.94
CA ASN A 24 9.68 7.62 -31.83
C ASN A 24 11.18 7.88 -31.72
N VAL A 25 11.67 8.10 -30.49
CA VAL A 25 13.11 8.15 -30.20
C VAL A 25 13.54 6.71 -29.92
N GLU A 26 13.79 5.94 -30.98
CA GLU A 26 14.67 4.78 -30.87
C GLU A 26 16.09 5.30 -30.61
N THR A 27 16.44 5.47 -29.34
CA THR A 27 17.83 5.65 -28.91
C THR A 27 18.63 4.41 -29.31
N LYS A 28 19.45 4.50 -30.36
CA LYS A 28 20.51 3.52 -30.62
C LYS A 28 21.40 3.46 -29.38
N MET A 29 21.40 2.35 -28.64
CA MET A 29 22.35 2.13 -27.54
C MET A 29 23.78 2.10 -28.13
N ASP A 30 24.65 3.03 -27.72
CA ASP A 30 26.08 2.95 -28.01
C ASP A 30 26.66 1.81 -27.16
N THR A 31 27.35 0.86 -27.79
CA THR A 31 27.94 -0.30 -27.10
C THR A 31 29.24 0.04 -26.37
N ARG A 32 29.73 1.28 -26.48
CA ARG A 32 30.94 1.73 -25.81
C ARG A 32 30.63 2.33 -24.43
N PRO A 33 31.44 2.01 -23.40
CA PRO A 33 31.35 2.67 -22.11
C PRO A 33 31.43 4.20 -22.24
N GLN A 34 30.62 4.90 -21.46
CA GLN A 34 30.78 6.34 -21.27
C GLN A 34 31.91 6.59 -20.29
N THR A 35 32.73 7.60 -20.55
CA THR A 35 33.86 7.95 -19.68
C THR A 35 33.89 9.44 -19.41
N PHE A 36 34.01 9.81 -18.14
CA PHE A 36 34.13 11.18 -17.68
C PHE A 36 35.42 11.37 -16.88
N PHE A 37 36.16 12.43 -17.19
CA PHE A 37 37.44 12.73 -16.54
C PHE A 37 37.38 14.03 -15.75
N ARG A 38 37.80 13.98 -14.48
CA ARG A 38 37.89 15.18 -13.65
C ARG A 38 38.95 15.04 -12.56
N LYS A 39 39.88 16.00 -12.51
CA LYS A 39 40.87 16.15 -11.42
C LYS A 39 41.60 14.83 -11.06
N GLY A 40 42.05 14.08 -12.07
CA GLY A 40 42.76 12.82 -11.87
C GLY A 40 41.86 11.60 -11.67
N PHE A 41 40.55 11.78 -11.54
CA PHE A 41 39.56 10.70 -11.53
C PHE A 41 39.01 10.42 -12.93
N THR A 42 38.84 9.15 -13.22
CA THR A 42 38.16 8.60 -14.39
C THR A 42 36.92 7.86 -13.89
N ILE A 43 35.75 8.28 -14.35
CA ILE A 43 34.48 7.61 -14.08
C ILE A 43 34.05 6.93 -15.38
N THR A 44 33.83 5.62 -15.33
CA THR A 44 33.39 4.82 -16.47
C THR A 44 32.05 4.16 -16.15
N THR A 45 31.08 4.30 -17.05
CA THR A 45 29.77 3.68 -16.92
C THR A 45 29.44 2.87 -18.17
N GLN A 46 28.86 1.69 -17.98
CA GLN A 46 28.41 0.83 -19.08
C GLN A 46 26.95 0.42 -18.86
N LYS A 47 26.15 0.58 -19.91
CA LYS A 47 24.75 0.17 -19.96
C LYS A 47 24.53 -0.69 -21.21
N LEU A 48 24.30 -1.97 -20.99
CA LEU A 48 23.97 -2.95 -22.00
C LEU A 48 22.62 -3.60 -21.65
N PRO A 49 21.96 -4.27 -22.60
CA PRO A 49 20.71 -4.99 -22.35
C PRO A 49 20.87 -6.13 -21.32
N ILE A 50 19.73 -6.67 -20.88
CA ILE A 50 19.70 -7.86 -20.03
C ILE A 50 20.46 -9.04 -20.66
N LEU A 51 21.05 -9.87 -19.80
CA LEU A 51 21.73 -11.09 -20.23
C LEU A 51 20.78 -12.02 -21.00
N LYS A 52 21.33 -12.76 -21.95
CA LYS A 52 20.62 -13.84 -22.67
C LYS A 52 20.74 -15.16 -21.90
N ALA A 53 19.94 -16.16 -22.28
CA ALA A 53 19.86 -17.46 -21.61
C ALA A 53 21.23 -18.12 -21.33
N GLY A 54 22.16 -18.14 -22.30
CA GLY A 54 23.48 -18.77 -22.11
C GLY A 54 24.33 -18.10 -21.00
N PRO A 55 24.57 -16.78 -21.05
CA PRO A 55 25.22 -16.05 -19.95
C PRO A 55 24.52 -16.19 -18.59
N ILE A 56 23.18 -16.25 -18.57
CA ILE A 56 22.41 -16.47 -17.33
C ILE A 56 22.73 -17.84 -16.73
N GLU A 57 22.70 -18.91 -17.52
CA GLU A 57 23.06 -20.26 -17.05
C GLU A 57 24.49 -20.31 -16.47
N SER A 58 25.44 -19.67 -17.15
CA SER A 58 26.82 -19.55 -16.65
C SER A 58 26.90 -18.81 -15.32
N MET A 59 26.14 -17.72 -15.17
CA MET A 59 26.06 -16.94 -13.94
C MET A 59 25.40 -17.75 -12.80
N THR A 60 24.29 -18.45 -13.06
CA THR A 60 23.62 -19.33 -12.10
C THR A 60 24.57 -20.40 -11.55
N ASN A 61 25.31 -21.07 -12.44
CA ASN A 61 26.27 -22.10 -12.05
C ASN A 61 27.40 -21.55 -11.16
N ARG A 62 27.84 -20.31 -11.42
CA ARG A 62 28.89 -19.65 -10.64
C ARG A 62 28.38 -19.14 -9.29
N LEU A 63 27.19 -18.56 -9.24
CA LEU A 63 26.61 -17.99 -8.03
C LEU A 63 26.05 -19.06 -7.09
N GLY A 64 25.55 -20.18 -7.61
CA GLY A 64 24.89 -21.23 -6.84
C GLY A 64 23.50 -20.84 -6.33
N ILE A 65 22.92 -19.76 -6.87
CA ILE A 65 21.55 -19.29 -6.67
C ILE A 65 20.98 -18.91 -8.04
N THR A 66 19.66 -18.99 -8.21
CA THR A 66 18.99 -18.47 -9.40
C THR A 66 19.08 -16.95 -9.40
N PRO A 67 19.72 -16.31 -10.39
CA PRO A 67 19.82 -14.86 -10.43
C PRO A 67 18.49 -14.19 -10.83
N PRO A 68 18.35 -12.87 -10.64
CA PRO A 68 17.13 -12.10 -10.89
C PRO A 68 16.48 -12.23 -12.29
N GLU A 69 15.25 -11.76 -12.45
CA GLU A 69 14.55 -11.72 -13.74
C GLU A 69 15.19 -10.76 -14.74
N MET A 70 15.58 -9.55 -14.31
CA MET A 70 16.26 -8.56 -15.14
C MET A 70 17.72 -8.40 -14.69
N ILE A 71 18.61 -9.19 -15.29
CA ILE A 71 20.04 -9.16 -14.96
C ILE A 71 20.81 -8.37 -16.02
N PHE A 72 21.35 -7.21 -15.65
CA PHE A 72 22.25 -6.45 -16.50
C PHE A 72 23.70 -6.84 -16.18
N GLY A 73 24.08 -8.06 -16.56
CA GLY A 73 25.34 -8.68 -16.15
C GLY A 73 26.60 -7.96 -16.65
N ASP A 74 26.49 -7.22 -17.74
CA ASP A 74 27.58 -6.44 -18.32
C ASP A 74 27.56 -4.97 -17.87
N ASN A 75 26.62 -4.56 -17.02
CA ASN A 75 26.56 -3.20 -16.51
C ASN A 75 27.56 -3.02 -15.37
N PHE A 76 28.23 -1.87 -15.38
CA PHE A 76 29.10 -1.48 -14.27
C PHE A 76 29.28 0.02 -14.19
N ILE A 77 29.66 0.46 -12.99
CA ILE A 77 30.22 1.78 -12.72
C ILE A 77 31.63 1.57 -12.16
N ALA A 78 32.63 2.24 -12.71
CA ALA A 78 33.99 2.21 -12.18
C ALA A 78 34.48 3.63 -11.93
N ILE A 79 35.13 3.84 -10.79
CA ILE A 79 35.81 5.08 -10.42
C ILE A 79 37.26 4.75 -10.20
N GLU A 80 38.15 5.42 -10.94
CA GLU A 80 39.59 5.20 -10.86
C GLU A 80 40.33 6.51 -10.66
N HIS A 81 41.31 6.52 -9.76
CA HIS A 81 42.23 7.62 -9.59
C HIS A 81 43.57 7.30 -10.26
N ASN A 82 43.85 7.96 -11.38
CA ASN A 82 44.93 7.60 -12.29
C ASN A 82 46.32 7.68 -11.63
N ALA A 83 46.52 8.59 -10.67
CA ALA A 83 47.83 8.81 -10.06
C ALA A 83 48.16 7.79 -8.94
N SER A 84 47.17 7.33 -8.18
CA SER A 84 47.39 6.33 -7.12
C SER A 84 47.12 4.91 -7.58
N GLY A 85 46.51 4.73 -8.75
CA GLY A 85 46.03 3.43 -9.23
C GLY A 85 44.79 2.91 -8.48
N TRP A 86 44.34 3.62 -7.44
CA TRP A 86 43.16 3.25 -6.66
C TRP A 86 41.93 3.23 -7.55
N GLY A 87 41.04 2.26 -7.33
CA GLY A 87 39.75 2.26 -8.00
C GLY A 87 38.78 1.32 -7.32
N ILE A 88 37.50 1.63 -7.52
CA ILE A 88 36.36 0.84 -7.07
C ILE A 88 35.38 0.67 -8.22
N ALA A 89 34.83 -0.53 -8.36
CA ALA A 89 33.81 -0.84 -9.33
C ALA A 89 32.55 -1.40 -8.65
N PHE A 90 31.39 -1.13 -9.25
CA PHE A 90 30.11 -1.69 -8.87
C PHE A 90 29.60 -2.49 -10.06
N ASN A 91 29.43 -3.79 -9.89
CA ASN A 91 28.97 -4.69 -10.94
C ASN A 91 27.99 -5.75 -10.41
N THR A 92 27.20 -6.30 -11.34
CA THR A 92 26.10 -7.22 -11.05
C THR A 92 26.55 -8.54 -10.44
N PHE A 93 27.66 -9.12 -10.93
CA PHE A 93 28.11 -10.43 -10.47
C PHE A 93 28.57 -10.38 -9.01
N ASP A 94 29.45 -9.43 -8.68
CA ASP A 94 30.01 -9.32 -7.33
C ASP A 94 28.94 -8.94 -6.30
N ALA A 95 27.94 -8.15 -6.73
CA ALA A 95 26.77 -7.83 -5.90
C ALA A 95 25.94 -9.08 -5.57
N LEU A 96 25.64 -9.91 -6.57
CA LEU A 96 24.86 -11.14 -6.39
C LEU A 96 25.64 -12.24 -5.66
N ASP A 97 26.97 -12.27 -5.76
CA ASP A 97 27.79 -13.27 -5.08
C ASP A 97 27.77 -13.10 -3.55
N LYS A 98 27.50 -11.88 -3.08
CA LYS A 98 27.37 -11.50 -1.65
C LYS A 98 26.00 -11.76 -1.04
N VAL A 99 25.00 -12.15 -1.84
CA VAL A 99 23.66 -12.51 -1.34
C VAL A 99 23.78 -13.70 -0.38
N ASP A 100 23.03 -13.70 0.73
CA ASP A 100 23.05 -14.80 1.70
C ASP A 100 22.50 -16.09 1.07
N LYS A 101 23.38 -17.09 0.91
CA LYS A 101 23.07 -18.41 0.32
C LYS A 101 22.77 -19.47 1.39
N THR A 102 22.77 -19.09 2.66
CA THR A 102 22.61 -19.99 3.82
C THR A 102 21.22 -19.94 4.44
N GLY A 103 20.46 -18.87 4.16
CA GLY A 103 19.14 -18.64 4.74
C GLY A 103 19.18 -18.24 6.21
N ALA A 104 20.35 -17.86 6.74
CA ALA A 104 20.51 -17.38 8.11
C ALA A 104 19.85 -16.01 8.30
N ALA A 105 19.86 -15.19 7.24
CA ALA A 105 19.12 -13.94 7.14
C ALA A 105 17.71 -14.13 6.57
N MET A 106 17.14 -15.36 6.55
CA MET A 106 15.77 -15.56 6.12
C MET A 106 14.84 -14.64 6.90
N LEU A 107 14.38 -13.60 6.22
CA LEU A 107 13.11 -12.95 6.52
C LEU A 107 12.08 -14.08 6.54
N LYS A 108 11.74 -14.54 7.75
CA LYS A 108 10.69 -15.51 8.01
C LYS A 108 9.34 -14.84 7.75
N VAL A 109 9.10 -14.47 6.49
CA VAL A 109 7.80 -14.01 6.03
C VAL A 109 6.90 -15.25 6.02
N ALA A 110 5.70 -15.12 6.58
CA ALA A 110 4.75 -16.21 6.78
C ALA A 110 4.30 -16.94 5.49
N TYR A 111 4.79 -16.52 4.32
CA TYR A 111 4.45 -17.04 2.99
C TYR A 111 5.54 -17.90 2.32
N SER A 112 6.66 -18.20 2.97
CA SER A 112 7.74 -18.99 2.36
C SER A 112 7.29 -20.40 1.89
N LYS A 113 6.24 -20.96 2.51
CA LYS A 113 5.67 -22.27 2.12
C LYS A 113 4.80 -22.22 0.85
N GLU A 114 4.23 -21.08 0.51
CA GLU A 114 3.38 -20.93 -0.69
C GLU A 114 4.21 -20.53 -1.91
N TRP A 115 5.30 -19.79 -1.71
CA TRP A 115 6.30 -19.49 -2.76
C TRP A 115 7.07 -20.73 -3.22
N GLN A 116 7.35 -21.67 -2.30
CA GLN A 116 7.92 -22.98 -2.66
C GLN A 116 6.97 -23.79 -3.54
N LYS A 117 5.66 -23.76 -3.25
CA LYS A 117 4.65 -24.52 -4.01
C LYS A 117 4.33 -23.93 -5.37
N SER A 118 4.34 -22.60 -5.54
CA SER A 118 4.02 -21.98 -6.84
C SER A 118 5.09 -22.24 -7.89
N ARG A 119 6.38 -22.29 -7.50
CA ARG A 119 7.50 -22.54 -8.41
C ARG A 119 7.86 -24.03 -8.58
N GLU A 120 7.45 -24.93 -7.68
CA GLU A 120 7.49 -26.38 -7.94
C GLU A 120 6.64 -26.76 -9.16
N HIS A 121 5.57 -26.00 -9.45
CA HIS A 121 4.70 -26.23 -10.60
C HIS A 121 5.14 -25.55 -11.90
N THR A 122 6.09 -24.61 -11.86
CA THR A 122 6.56 -23.89 -13.07
C THR A 122 7.80 -24.53 -13.71
N HIS A 123 8.46 -25.46 -13.03
CA HIS A 123 9.62 -26.18 -13.53
C HIS A 123 9.37 -27.70 -13.56
N ASP A 124 8.56 -28.15 -14.52
CA ASP A 124 8.63 -29.54 -14.98
C ASP A 124 10.01 -29.78 -15.62
N GLY A 125 11.01 -30.21 -14.81
CA GLY A 125 12.22 -30.83 -15.35
C GLY A 125 13.52 -30.76 -14.56
N ILE A 126 13.70 -29.89 -13.56
CA ILE A 126 15.01 -29.77 -12.88
C ILE A 126 14.85 -30.06 -11.38
N LYS A 127 15.12 -31.31 -10.99
CA LYS A 127 15.36 -31.70 -9.59
C LYS A 127 16.79 -31.32 -9.19
N GLU A 128 17.08 -30.03 -9.12
CA GLU A 128 18.24 -29.56 -8.36
C GLU A 128 17.76 -28.96 -7.04
N VAL A 129 18.40 -29.43 -5.97
CA VAL A 129 18.14 -28.98 -4.60
C VAL A 129 18.60 -27.52 -4.51
N VAL A 130 17.66 -26.59 -4.73
CA VAL A 130 17.90 -25.16 -4.56
C VAL A 130 18.26 -24.92 -3.09
N LYS A 131 19.45 -24.38 -2.85
CA LYS A 131 19.90 -24.02 -1.50
C LYS A 131 18.92 -23.01 -0.87
N PRO A 132 18.64 -23.08 0.42
CA PRO A 132 17.74 -22.15 1.08
C PRO A 132 18.36 -20.73 1.06
N PHE A 133 17.87 -19.87 0.18
CA PHE A 133 18.13 -18.41 0.19
C PHE A 133 16.81 -17.65 0.29
N ASP A 134 16.84 -16.38 0.69
CA ASP A 134 15.64 -15.61 1.06
C ASP A 134 14.89 -14.95 -0.11
N TRP A 135 15.36 -15.19 -1.33
CA TRP A 135 14.81 -14.69 -2.60
C TRP A 135 14.79 -13.17 -2.75
N SER A 136 15.20 -12.39 -1.75
CA SER A 136 15.14 -10.93 -1.78
C SER A 136 16.30 -10.28 -2.57
N TYR A 137 17.32 -11.07 -2.92
CA TYR A 137 18.58 -10.60 -3.49
C TYR A 137 19.24 -9.48 -2.68
N SER A 138 18.93 -9.41 -1.37
CA SER A 138 19.55 -8.49 -0.43
C SER A 138 21.04 -8.77 -0.36
N THR A 139 21.84 -7.74 -0.57
CA THR A 139 23.29 -7.82 -0.61
C THR A 139 23.91 -6.76 0.27
N ASP A 140 24.97 -7.12 1.00
CA ASP A 140 25.80 -6.18 1.75
C ASP A 140 26.97 -5.64 0.93
N TYR A 141 26.96 -5.88 -0.40
CA TYR A 141 27.98 -5.46 -1.34
C TYR A 141 28.23 -3.95 -1.30
N LYS A 142 29.50 -3.57 -1.11
CA LYS A 142 29.96 -2.17 -0.98
C LYS A 142 30.84 -1.72 -2.15
N GLY A 143 30.89 -2.50 -3.23
CA GLY A 143 31.80 -2.33 -4.34
C GLY A 143 33.00 -3.28 -4.30
N THR A 144 33.67 -3.39 -5.45
CA THR A 144 34.85 -4.22 -5.69
C THR A 144 36.05 -3.32 -5.88
N GLU A 145 36.99 -3.36 -4.93
CA GLU A 145 38.23 -2.58 -4.98
C GLU A 145 39.26 -3.25 -5.89
N LYS A 146 40.13 -2.45 -6.52
CA LYS A 146 41.27 -3.01 -7.27
C LYS A 146 42.22 -3.75 -6.32
N PRO A 147 42.61 -4.99 -6.63
CA PRO A 147 43.33 -5.89 -5.71
C PRO A 147 44.75 -5.44 -5.33
N ASP A 148 45.33 -4.47 -6.06
CA ASP A 148 46.75 -4.09 -5.95
C ASP A 148 46.97 -2.74 -5.25
N VAL A 149 45.96 -2.17 -4.58
CA VAL A 149 46.03 -0.84 -3.94
C VAL A 149 45.53 -0.91 -2.48
N ALA A 150 45.94 0.04 -1.64
CA ALA A 150 45.52 0.12 -0.25
C ALA A 150 43.99 0.10 -0.12
N ALA A 151 43.48 -0.91 0.59
CA ALA A 151 42.06 -1.12 0.80
C ALA A 151 41.43 -0.01 1.65
N LEU A 152 40.15 0.25 1.45
CA LEU A 152 39.37 1.13 2.31
C LEU A 152 39.38 0.61 3.76
N GLY A 153 39.66 1.52 4.70
CA GLY A 153 39.69 1.24 6.13
C GLY A 153 38.50 1.84 6.88
N PRO A 154 38.24 1.38 8.10
CA PRO A 154 37.23 2.00 8.96
C PRO A 154 37.59 3.47 9.23
N SER A 155 36.56 4.31 9.29
CA SER A 155 36.69 5.73 9.58
C SER A 155 35.50 6.19 10.43
N ASP A 156 35.76 7.05 11.41
CA ASP A 156 34.73 7.72 12.22
C ASP A 156 34.25 9.03 11.57
N VAL A 157 34.77 9.36 10.38
CA VAL A 157 34.38 10.57 9.65
C VAL A 157 33.03 10.34 8.97
N GLU A 158 32.00 11.03 9.44
CA GLU A 158 30.66 10.97 8.85
C GLU A 158 30.55 11.75 7.53
N ILE A 159 29.59 11.35 6.68
CA ILE A 159 29.28 12.05 5.43
C ILE A 159 28.66 13.41 5.76
N PRO A 160 29.24 14.54 5.29
CA PRO A 160 28.74 15.87 5.62
C PRO A 160 27.44 16.19 4.85
N ILE A 161 26.30 15.84 5.45
CA ILE A 161 24.96 16.01 4.85
C ILE A 161 24.67 17.45 4.40
N GLU A 162 25.18 18.45 5.13
CA GLU A 162 24.98 19.86 4.78
C GLU A 162 25.66 20.25 3.46
N LEU A 163 26.76 19.59 3.07
CA LEU A 163 27.37 19.80 1.76
C LEU A 163 26.54 19.18 0.63
N LEU A 164 25.83 18.08 0.90
CA LEU A 164 24.95 17.41 -0.09
C LEU A 164 23.66 18.19 -0.37
N LYS A 165 23.19 19.02 0.57
CA LYS A 165 21.98 19.85 0.40
C LYS A 165 22.21 21.10 -0.44
N ARG A 166 23.47 21.47 -0.70
CA ARG A 166 23.80 22.68 -1.44
C ARG A 166 23.50 22.46 -2.93
N PRO A 167 22.79 23.38 -3.61
CA PRO A 167 22.56 23.28 -5.04
C PRO A 167 23.83 23.66 -5.82
N ASP A 168 24.73 22.69 -6.00
CA ASP A 168 25.91 22.82 -6.85
C ASP A 168 25.61 22.35 -8.29
N PRO A 169 26.25 22.92 -9.33
CA PRO A 169 26.11 22.43 -10.69
C PRO A 169 26.57 20.99 -10.85
N ILE A 170 25.70 20.13 -11.37
CA ILE A 170 26.01 18.73 -11.69
C ILE A 170 26.81 18.69 -13.00
N LEU A 171 28.09 18.34 -12.91
CA LEU A 171 28.99 18.28 -14.07
C LEU A 171 28.88 16.98 -14.87
N PHE A 172 28.48 15.90 -14.20
CA PHE A 172 28.26 14.58 -14.76
C PHE A 172 27.22 13.86 -13.89
N PHE A 173 26.26 13.22 -14.53
CA PHE A 173 25.27 12.36 -13.90
C PHE A 173 25.06 11.16 -14.79
N ASP A 174 25.03 9.99 -14.17
CA ASP A 174 24.61 8.77 -14.83
C ASP A 174 23.94 7.84 -13.83
N ASP A 175 23.09 6.96 -14.36
CA ASP A 175 22.31 5.98 -13.60
C ASP A 175 22.40 4.61 -14.29
N VAL A 176 22.95 3.61 -13.61
CA VAL A 176 23.29 2.31 -14.17
C VAL A 176 22.62 1.22 -13.34
N MET A 177 21.57 0.61 -13.91
CA MET A 177 20.90 -0.55 -13.32
C MET A 177 21.82 -1.77 -13.37
N LEU A 178 22.01 -2.48 -12.26
CA LEU A 178 22.84 -3.70 -12.22
C LEU A 178 21.98 -4.96 -12.37
N TYR A 179 20.95 -5.05 -11.55
CA TYR A 179 19.92 -6.08 -11.65
C TYR A 179 18.63 -5.54 -11.05
N GLU A 180 17.53 -6.11 -11.50
CA GLU A 180 16.20 -5.88 -10.98
C GLU A 180 15.51 -7.25 -10.94
N ASP A 181 14.87 -7.54 -9.84
CA ASP A 181 14.05 -8.73 -9.70
C ASP A 181 12.64 -8.28 -9.37
N GLU A 182 11.69 -8.68 -10.20
CA GLU A 182 10.30 -8.50 -9.86
C GLU A 182 9.83 -9.59 -8.90
N LEU A 183 10.67 -10.45 -8.33
CA LEU A 183 10.29 -11.45 -7.33
C LEU A 183 9.12 -12.35 -7.80
N ALA A 184 8.96 -12.60 -9.10
CA ALA A 184 7.72 -13.04 -9.77
C ALA A 184 6.55 -12.04 -9.64
N ASP A 185 6.61 -10.92 -10.38
CA ASP A 185 5.63 -9.81 -10.41
C ASP A 185 5.45 -9.02 -9.10
N ASN A 186 6.15 -9.40 -8.03
CA ASN A 186 6.36 -8.82 -6.70
C ASN A 186 7.11 -7.45 -6.62
N GLY A 187 7.61 -6.87 -7.75
CA GLY A 187 8.42 -5.64 -7.78
C GLY A 187 7.69 -4.32 -8.09
N GLY A 188 7.20 -4.10 -9.32
CA GLY A 188 6.52 -2.85 -9.72
C GLY A 188 4.99 -2.93 -9.73
N ALA A 189 4.45 -4.03 -10.30
CA ALA A 189 3.02 -4.32 -10.25
C ALA A 189 2.59 -4.78 -8.85
N ALA A 190 3.47 -5.42 -8.09
CA ALA A 190 3.11 -5.92 -6.78
C ALA A 190 3.54 -5.12 -5.57
N GLU A 191 4.30 -4.03 -5.65
CA GLU A 191 4.08 -3.01 -4.61
C GLU A 191 2.61 -2.60 -4.66
N THR A 192 2.02 -2.48 -5.86
CA THR A 192 0.58 -2.23 -6.01
C THR A 192 -0.29 -3.43 -5.60
N TYR A 193 0.00 -4.68 -5.99
CA TYR A 193 -0.78 -5.88 -5.60
C TYR A 193 -0.60 -6.31 -4.12
N VAL A 194 0.62 -6.27 -3.57
CA VAL A 194 0.88 -6.51 -2.14
C VAL A 194 0.29 -5.37 -1.33
N SER A 195 0.47 -4.11 -1.74
CA SER A 195 -0.25 -2.99 -1.12
C SER A 195 -1.75 -3.19 -1.24
N TYR A 196 -2.28 -3.65 -2.37
CA TYR A 196 -3.70 -3.88 -2.58
C TYR A 196 -4.21 -4.98 -1.64
N GLY A 197 -3.54 -6.14 -1.56
CA GLY A 197 -3.92 -7.24 -0.66
C GLY A 197 -3.73 -6.89 0.81
N PHE A 198 -2.66 -6.19 1.16
CA PHE A 198 -2.42 -5.66 2.50
C PHE A 198 -3.52 -4.67 2.90
N THR A 199 -3.76 -3.65 2.09
CA THR A 199 -4.83 -2.67 2.32
C THR A 199 -6.22 -3.28 2.26
N GLN A 200 -6.41 -4.38 1.52
CA GLN A 200 -7.65 -5.15 1.53
C GLN A 200 -7.88 -5.76 2.91
N LYS A 201 -6.87 -6.39 3.51
CA LYS A 201 -6.96 -6.94 4.87
C LYS A 201 -7.19 -5.87 5.92
N LEU A 202 -6.50 -4.73 5.78
CA LEU A 202 -6.73 -3.55 6.61
C LEU A 202 -8.16 -3.01 6.48
N TYR A 203 -8.67 -2.94 5.26
CA TYR A 203 -10.03 -2.51 4.98
C TYR A 203 -11.05 -3.50 5.56
N GLU A 204 -10.87 -4.81 5.37
CA GLU A 204 -11.72 -5.87 5.92
C GLU A 204 -11.83 -5.74 7.46
N ALA A 205 -10.69 -5.46 8.13
CA ALA A 205 -10.65 -5.18 9.57
C ALA A 205 -11.43 -3.92 9.98
N CYS A 206 -11.45 -2.88 9.13
CA CYS A 206 -12.24 -1.67 9.35
C CYS A 206 -13.74 -1.91 9.12
N SER A 207 -14.10 -2.56 8.01
CA SER A 207 -15.49 -2.75 7.59
C SER A 207 -16.25 -3.74 8.48
N SER A 208 -15.54 -4.68 9.11
CA SER A 208 -16.13 -5.68 10.01
C SER A 208 -16.62 -5.07 11.33
N GLN A 209 -16.12 -3.89 11.72
CA GLN A 209 -16.40 -3.30 13.04
C GLN A 209 -17.88 -2.97 13.26
N ALA A 210 -18.59 -2.63 12.20
CA ALA A 210 -20.02 -2.36 12.24
C ALA A 210 -20.74 -3.10 11.10
N ASP A 211 -20.34 -4.34 10.83
CA ASP A 211 -21.03 -5.14 9.81
C ASP A 211 -22.49 -5.41 10.21
N TYR A 212 -23.34 -5.60 9.20
CA TYR A 212 -24.75 -5.87 9.38
C TYR A 212 -25.28 -6.67 8.18
N GLU A 213 -26.33 -7.44 8.46
CA GLU A 213 -27.08 -8.21 7.47
C GLU A 213 -28.54 -7.72 7.42
N ILE A 214 -29.24 -8.04 6.33
CA ILE A 214 -30.70 -7.82 6.22
C ILE A 214 -31.35 -9.17 5.92
N PRO A 215 -31.64 -10.00 6.94
CA PRO A 215 -32.15 -11.36 6.75
C PRO A 215 -33.46 -11.42 5.94
N GLN A 216 -34.26 -10.35 6.00
CA GLN A 216 -35.53 -10.22 5.28
C GLN A 216 -35.36 -10.31 3.76
N LEU A 217 -34.19 -9.96 3.21
CA LEU A 217 -33.92 -10.07 1.77
C LEU A 217 -33.91 -11.53 1.27
N ALA A 218 -33.63 -12.49 2.14
CA ALA A 218 -33.67 -13.92 1.80
C ALA A 218 -35.12 -14.48 1.82
N LEU A 219 -36.07 -13.74 2.37
CA LEU A 219 -37.46 -14.17 2.55
C LEU A 219 -38.35 -13.53 1.49
N LYS A 220 -39.03 -14.38 0.71
CA LYS A 220 -39.89 -13.92 -0.39
C LYS A 220 -41.12 -13.20 0.16
N GLY A 221 -41.32 -11.94 -0.22
CA GLY A 221 -42.50 -11.15 0.15
C GLY A 221 -42.45 -10.49 1.53
N VAL A 222 -41.29 -10.49 2.21
CA VAL A 222 -41.10 -9.79 3.48
C VAL A 222 -40.52 -8.41 3.21
N GLU A 223 -41.18 -7.36 3.73
CA GLU A 223 -40.65 -6.00 3.64
C GLU A 223 -39.46 -5.80 4.59
N VAL A 224 -38.45 -5.09 4.09
CA VAL A 224 -37.29 -4.69 4.89
C VAL A 224 -37.71 -3.57 5.85
N PRO A 225 -37.49 -3.72 7.18
CA PRO A 225 -37.78 -2.67 8.14
C PRO A 225 -37.02 -1.39 7.80
N LYS A 226 -37.63 -0.23 8.07
CA LYS A 226 -37.01 1.07 7.78
C LYS A 226 -37.01 1.97 9.01
N THR A 227 -36.00 2.83 9.11
CA THR A 227 -35.96 3.92 10.10
C THR A 227 -37.01 4.97 9.77
N ALA A 228 -37.28 5.90 10.70
CA ALA A 228 -38.17 7.04 10.47
C ALA A 228 -37.74 7.90 9.26
N ASN A 229 -36.45 7.88 8.92
CA ASN A 229 -35.88 8.61 7.78
C ASN A 229 -35.85 7.78 6.49
N GLY A 230 -36.44 6.58 6.48
CA GLY A 230 -36.55 5.71 5.32
C GLY A 230 -35.33 4.85 5.01
N GLU A 231 -34.33 4.80 5.89
CA GLU A 231 -33.13 3.94 5.73
C GLU A 231 -33.49 2.49 6.06
N GLU A 232 -33.04 1.53 5.24
CA GLU A 232 -33.20 0.11 5.56
C GLU A 232 -32.46 -0.24 6.86
N LEU A 233 -33.16 -0.99 7.74
CA LEU A 233 -32.67 -1.42 9.03
C LEU A 233 -32.36 -2.92 8.98
N GLY A 234 -31.10 -3.25 9.26
CA GLY A 234 -30.63 -4.62 9.33
C GLY A 234 -30.56 -5.19 10.74
N VAL A 235 -29.72 -6.20 10.89
CA VAL A 235 -29.30 -6.81 12.15
C VAL A 235 -27.78 -6.79 12.16
N GLY A 236 -27.19 -6.23 13.22
CA GLY A 236 -25.74 -6.14 13.38
C GLY A 236 -25.32 -6.61 14.77
N GLU A 237 -24.08 -7.08 14.87
CA GLU A 237 -23.49 -7.53 16.12
C GLU A 237 -22.31 -6.65 16.55
N GLY A 238 -21.89 -6.81 17.81
CA GLY A 238 -20.78 -6.04 18.37
C GLY A 238 -21.20 -4.74 19.04
N TRP A 239 -20.20 -4.01 19.50
CA TRP A 239 -20.40 -3.02 20.55
C TRP A 239 -21.01 -1.70 20.12
N TRP A 240 -20.80 -1.36 18.85
CA TRP A 240 -21.45 -0.22 18.21
C TRP A 240 -22.99 -0.33 18.29
N TYR A 241 -23.53 -1.54 18.20
CA TYR A 241 -24.98 -1.78 18.28
C TYR A 241 -25.45 -2.10 19.70
N LYS A 242 -24.72 -2.96 20.41
CA LYS A 242 -25.14 -3.45 21.74
C LYS A 242 -24.93 -2.41 22.84
N GLU A 243 -23.79 -1.74 22.89
CA GLU A 243 -23.41 -0.80 23.96
C GLU A 243 -23.79 0.63 23.57
N LEU A 244 -23.47 1.05 22.35
CA LEU A 244 -23.74 2.43 21.88
C LEU A 244 -25.14 2.62 21.28
N LYS A 245 -25.92 1.54 21.13
CA LYS A 245 -27.31 1.58 20.63
C LYS A 245 -27.45 2.24 19.26
N LEU A 246 -26.43 2.17 18.41
CA LEU A 246 -26.54 2.61 17.03
C LEU A 246 -27.47 1.66 16.25
N LEU A 247 -28.08 2.17 15.19
CA LEU A 247 -28.91 1.35 14.32
C LEU A 247 -28.04 0.69 13.23
N PRO A 248 -28.21 -0.61 12.93
CA PRO A 248 -27.53 -1.30 11.83
C PRO A 248 -28.08 -0.83 10.47
N THR A 249 -27.49 0.25 9.96
CA THR A 249 -27.84 0.88 8.68
C THR A 249 -26.60 1.09 7.84
N PHE A 250 -26.77 1.30 6.53
CA PHE A 250 -25.67 1.67 5.64
C PHE A 250 -24.93 2.93 6.10
N SER A 251 -25.66 3.91 6.63
CA SER A 251 -25.04 5.14 7.14
C SER A 251 -24.19 4.88 8.38
N THR A 252 -24.64 4.05 9.32
CA THR A 252 -23.85 3.68 10.50
C THR A 252 -22.61 2.91 10.08
N TRP A 253 -22.76 1.90 9.23
CA TRP A 253 -21.66 1.09 8.72
C TRP A 253 -20.60 1.95 8.03
N SER A 254 -20.99 2.84 7.11
CA SER A 254 -20.06 3.69 6.37
C SER A 254 -19.30 4.65 7.29
N GLN A 255 -19.97 5.29 8.25
CA GLN A 255 -19.35 6.25 9.16
C GLN A 255 -18.43 5.58 10.19
N VAL A 256 -18.80 4.40 10.71
CA VAL A 256 -17.91 3.61 11.58
C VAL A 256 -16.72 3.07 10.78
N THR A 257 -16.93 2.65 9.53
CA THR A 257 -15.83 2.21 8.64
C THR A 257 -14.87 3.37 8.36
N PHE A 258 -15.38 4.57 8.07
CA PHE A 258 -14.57 5.78 7.93
C PHE A 258 -13.78 6.11 9.20
N LEU A 259 -14.37 5.93 10.39
CA LEU A 259 -13.64 6.14 11.64
C LEU A 259 -12.43 5.21 11.74
N HIS A 260 -12.56 3.93 11.41
CA HIS A 260 -11.44 2.98 11.46
C HIS A 260 -10.43 3.20 10.35
N MET A 261 -10.89 3.48 9.13
CA MET A 261 -10.02 3.88 8.01
C MET A 261 -9.22 5.14 8.36
N TYR A 262 -9.81 6.10 9.07
CA TYR A 262 -9.12 7.29 9.55
C TYR A 262 -7.99 6.92 10.52
N LEU A 263 -8.26 6.07 11.51
CA LEU A 263 -7.25 5.63 12.48
C LEU A 263 -6.06 4.97 11.77
N LEU A 264 -6.32 4.14 10.75
CA LEU A 264 -5.26 3.58 9.91
C LEU A 264 -4.55 4.64 9.07
N THR A 265 -5.28 5.58 8.49
CA THR A 265 -4.72 6.66 7.68
C THR A 265 -3.73 7.50 8.48
N VAL A 266 -4.03 7.80 9.76
CA VAL A 266 -3.08 8.49 10.65
C VAL A 266 -1.78 7.70 10.81
N ARG A 267 -1.87 6.38 10.98
CA ARG A 267 -0.69 5.50 11.10
C ARG A 267 0.08 5.34 9.78
N ILE A 268 -0.64 5.23 8.66
CA ILE A 268 -0.07 5.14 7.31
C ILE A 268 0.71 6.42 6.99
N ARG A 269 0.20 7.61 7.34
CA ARG A 269 0.90 8.89 7.13
C ARG A 269 2.24 9.00 7.87
N ALA A 270 2.50 8.14 8.86
CA ALA A 270 3.77 8.07 9.58
C ALA A 270 4.78 7.10 8.93
N LEU A 271 4.44 6.47 7.80
CA LEU A 271 5.36 5.61 7.04
C LEU A 271 6.48 6.44 6.39
N PRO A 272 7.70 5.88 6.25
CA PRO A 272 8.86 6.62 5.77
C PRO A 272 8.78 6.97 4.27
N SER A 273 8.01 6.21 3.48
CA SER A 273 7.87 6.40 2.03
C SER A 273 6.61 7.21 1.69
N PRO A 274 6.74 8.44 1.13
CA PRO A 274 5.59 9.23 0.68
C PRO A 274 4.78 8.56 -0.44
N GLU A 275 5.42 7.69 -1.23
CA GLU A 275 4.77 6.95 -2.31
C GLU A 275 3.85 5.86 -1.76
N SER A 276 4.35 5.06 -0.82
CA SER A 276 3.56 4.03 -0.15
C SER A 276 2.38 4.65 0.63
N VAL A 277 2.53 5.85 1.20
CA VAL A 277 1.41 6.60 1.82
C VAL A 277 0.29 6.88 0.81
N ARG A 278 0.64 7.35 -0.41
CA ARG A 278 -0.34 7.67 -1.45
C ARG A 278 -1.02 6.41 -1.96
N THR A 279 -0.25 5.37 -2.26
CA THR A 279 -0.75 4.08 -2.75
C THR A 279 -1.68 3.43 -1.72
N HIS A 280 -1.27 3.39 -0.45
CA HIS A 280 -2.06 2.79 0.63
C HIS A 280 -3.37 3.55 0.87
N SER A 281 -3.29 4.90 0.88
CA SER A 281 -4.47 5.75 1.06
C SER A 281 -5.46 5.61 -0.10
N ARG A 282 -4.97 5.47 -1.34
CA ARG A 282 -5.79 5.24 -2.52
C ARG A 282 -6.50 3.88 -2.45
N HIS A 283 -5.75 2.80 -2.25
CA HIS A 283 -6.33 1.46 -2.20
C HIS A 283 -7.33 1.29 -1.07
N LEU A 284 -7.06 1.86 0.12
CA LEU A 284 -7.99 1.80 1.24
C LEU A 284 -9.37 2.39 0.89
N PHE A 285 -9.40 3.51 0.15
CA PHE A 285 -10.65 4.11 -0.32
C PHE A 285 -11.28 3.36 -1.50
N ASP A 286 -10.46 2.80 -2.40
CA ASP A 286 -10.94 1.99 -3.51
C ASP A 286 -11.65 0.73 -2.99
N HIS A 287 -11.12 0.05 -1.98
CA HIS A 287 -11.76 -1.09 -1.29
C HIS A 287 -13.10 -0.71 -0.66
N PHE A 288 -13.14 0.42 0.05
CA PHE A 288 -14.38 0.98 0.58
C PHE A 288 -15.41 1.22 -0.51
N SER A 289 -15.01 1.83 -1.62
CA SER A 289 -15.90 2.18 -2.72
C SER A 289 -16.52 0.95 -3.37
N HIS A 290 -15.71 -0.10 -3.61
CA HIS A 290 -16.21 -1.36 -4.16
C HIS A 290 -17.21 -2.04 -3.21
N ASN A 291 -16.88 -2.12 -1.92
CA ASN A 291 -17.77 -2.76 -0.95
C ASN A 291 -19.05 -1.94 -0.69
N ALA A 292 -18.96 -0.61 -0.69
CA ALA A 292 -20.12 0.28 -0.64
C ALA A 292 -21.02 0.08 -1.87
N GLU A 293 -20.45 0.01 -3.08
CA GLU A 293 -21.23 -0.28 -4.31
C GLU A 293 -21.94 -1.62 -4.21
N GLN A 294 -21.23 -2.66 -3.77
CA GLN A 294 -21.78 -4.00 -3.60
C GLN A 294 -22.95 -3.98 -2.60
N ARG A 295 -22.78 -3.38 -1.41
CA ARG A 295 -23.85 -3.26 -0.41
C ARG A 295 -25.05 -2.48 -0.94
N MET A 296 -24.84 -1.37 -1.65
CA MET A 296 -25.92 -0.62 -2.29
C MET A 296 -26.71 -1.49 -3.27
N ALA A 297 -26.02 -2.31 -4.06
CA ALA A 297 -26.66 -3.21 -5.02
C ALA A 297 -27.40 -4.37 -4.35
N THR A 298 -26.78 -5.03 -3.36
CA THR A 298 -27.29 -6.29 -2.79
C THR A 298 -28.21 -6.08 -1.60
N LEU A 299 -27.89 -5.17 -0.69
CA LEU A 299 -28.63 -4.95 0.56
C LEU A 299 -29.72 -3.89 0.42
N HIS A 300 -29.51 -2.89 -0.45
CA HIS A 300 -30.42 -1.75 -0.60
C HIS A 300 -31.13 -1.71 -1.95
N ASN A 301 -30.95 -2.74 -2.78
CA ASN A 301 -31.60 -2.90 -4.08
C ASN A 301 -31.45 -1.67 -5.02
N ILE A 302 -30.32 -0.96 -4.91
CA ILE A 302 -29.99 0.17 -5.78
C ILE A 302 -29.35 -0.37 -7.06
N SER A 303 -30.19 -0.91 -7.95
CA SER A 303 -29.76 -1.53 -9.21
C SER A 303 -29.21 -0.53 -10.23
N SER A 304 -29.64 0.73 -10.18
CA SER A 304 -29.17 1.79 -11.08
C SER A 304 -27.72 2.19 -10.80
N ARG A 305 -26.84 1.89 -11.75
CA ARG A 305 -25.41 2.27 -11.70
C ARG A 305 -25.20 3.78 -11.58
N SER A 306 -26.05 4.59 -12.25
CA SER A 306 -25.97 6.05 -12.18
C SER A 306 -26.26 6.56 -10.77
N ILE A 307 -27.27 5.98 -10.10
CA ILE A 307 -27.61 6.32 -8.72
C ILE A 307 -26.47 5.90 -7.79
N ARG A 308 -25.96 4.66 -7.91
CA ARG A 308 -24.81 4.21 -7.10
C ARG A 308 -23.59 5.11 -7.27
N ASN A 309 -23.24 5.50 -8.50
CA ASN A 309 -22.13 6.42 -8.76
C ASN A 309 -22.33 7.81 -8.12
N LYS A 310 -23.56 8.31 -8.03
CA LYS A 310 -23.87 9.55 -7.31
C LYS A 310 -23.60 9.38 -5.81
N TYR A 311 -24.11 8.32 -5.20
CA TYR A 311 -23.86 8.01 -3.79
C TYR A 311 -22.38 7.82 -3.49
N LEU A 312 -21.61 7.13 -4.34
CA LEU A 312 -20.16 6.97 -4.17
C LEU A 312 -19.42 8.31 -4.19
N LYS A 313 -19.83 9.26 -5.04
CA LYS A 313 -19.27 10.62 -5.04
C LYS A 313 -19.59 11.36 -3.75
N ASP A 314 -20.82 11.24 -3.25
CA ASP A 314 -21.23 11.85 -1.99
C ASP A 314 -20.43 11.25 -0.81
N LEU A 315 -20.23 9.93 -0.79
CA LEU A 315 -19.40 9.22 0.19
C LEU A 315 -17.93 9.66 0.13
N PHE A 316 -17.37 9.88 -1.07
CA PHE A 316 -16.00 10.38 -1.21
C PHE A 316 -15.84 11.79 -0.61
N ILE A 317 -16.83 12.67 -0.81
CA ILE A 317 -16.84 13.99 -0.19
C ILE A 317 -16.95 13.87 1.34
N GLN A 318 -17.83 12.99 1.84
CA GLN A 318 -17.95 12.72 3.27
C GLN A 318 -16.62 12.20 3.86
N TRP A 319 -15.95 11.26 3.20
CA TRP A 319 -14.63 10.76 3.61
C TRP A 319 -13.61 11.89 3.78
N ARG A 320 -13.53 12.81 2.82
CA ARG A 320 -12.63 13.98 2.92
C ARG A 320 -13.00 14.90 4.09
N GLY A 321 -14.30 15.08 4.35
CA GLY A 321 -14.79 15.82 5.50
C GLY A 321 -14.43 15.15 6.84
N VAL A 322 -14.52 13.81 6.89
CA VAL A 322 -14.11 13.00 8.04
C VAL A 322 -12.61 13.17 8.32
N LEU A 323 -11.77 13.05 7.29
CA LEU A 323 -10.31 13.27 7.42
C LEU A 323 -10.01 14.62 8.06
N ALA A 324 -10.55 15.70 7.48
CA ALA A 324 -10.29 17.06 7.96
C ALA A 324 -10.78 17.28 9.40
N ALA A 325 -11.98 16.79 9.73
CA ALA A 325 -12.57 17.01 11.04
C ALA A 325 -11.91 16.22 12.16
N TYR A 326 -11.53 14.97 11.89
CA TYR A 326 -10.80 14.18 12.88
C TYR A 326 -9.36 14.66 13.04
N ASP A 327 -8.70 15.10 11.95
CA ASP A 327 -7.39 15.75 12.04
C ASP A 327 -7.44 17.02 12.91
N GLU A 328 -8.46 17.86 12.72
CA GLU A 328 -8.70 19.02 13.58
C GLU A 328 -8.96 18.60 15.04
N GLY A 329 -9.79 17.58 15.27
CA GLY A 329 -10.11 17.07 16.60
C GLY A 329 -8.88 16.51 17.33
N LEU A 330 -8.01 15.78 16.64
CA LEU A 330 -6.80 15.24 17.25
C LEU A 330 -5.88 16.34 17.77
N VAL A 331 -5.75 17.45 17.03
CA VAL A 331 -4.87 18.59 17.35
C VAL A 331 -5.50 19.52 18.39
N LYS A 332 -6.79 19.86 18.25
CA LYS A 332 -7.45 20.85 19.12
C LYS A 332 -7.97 20.28 20.45
N GLY A 333 -8.04 18.96 20.59
CA GLY A 333 -8.38 18.29 21.84
C GLY A 333 -9.73 17.56 21.81
N ASP A 334 -10.00 16.84 22.89
CA ASP A 334 -11.05 15.81 22.95
C ASP A 334 -12.47 16.35 22.77
N ALA A 335 -12.74 17.59 23.18
CA ALA A 335 -14.04 18.23 22.94
C ALA A 335 -14.31 18.46 21.44
N VAL A 336 -13.30 18.88 20.68
CA VAL A 336 -13.41 19.09 19.23
C VAL A 336 -13.51 17.75 18.50
N LEU A 337 -12.72 16.75 18.94
CA LEU A 337 -12.83 15.38 18.44
C LEU A 337 -14.21 14.77 18.72
N GLY A 338 -14.75 14.99 19.91
CA GLY A 338 -16.10 14.55 20.29
C GLY A 338 -17.18 15.19 19.42
N ALA A 339 -17.08 16.49 19.13
CA ALA A 339 -17.99 17.17 18.20
C ALA A 339 -17.93 16.58 16.78
N ALA A 340 -16.73 16.24 16.29
CA ALA A 340 -16.56 15.59 15.00
C ALA A 340 -17.17 14.17 14.98
N VAL A 341 -16.92 13.38 16.04
CA VAL A 341 -17.50 12.03 16.21
C VAL A 341 -19.02 12.10 16.26
N TRP A 342 -19.59 13.01 17.05
CA TRP A 342 -21.03 13.23 17.15
C TRP A 342 -21.65 13.61 15.81
N ARG A 343 -21.04 14.54 15.07
CA ARG A 343 -21.54 14.95 13.75
C ARG A 343 -21.55 13.79 12.74
N ASN A 344 -20.52 12.95 12.75
CA ASN A 344 -20.36 11.87 11.77
C ASN A 344 -21.14 10.61 12.14
N ILE A 345 -21.01 10.11 13.37
CA ILE A 345 -21.64 8.85 13.82
C ILE A 345 -23.11 9.05 14.20
N TRP A 346 -23.43 10.15 14.91
CA TRP A 346 -24.81 10.46 15.35
C TRP A 346 -25.51 11.50 14.48
N LYS A 347 -24.95 11.83 13.30
CA LYS A 347 -25.57 12.74 12.33
C LYS A 347 -25.91 14.12 12.92
N ALA A 348 -25.14 14.58 13.90
CA ALA A 348 -25.42 15.79 14.68
C ALA A 348 -26.80 15.81 15.37
N SER A 349 -27.34 14.63 15.69
CA SER A 349 -28.60 14.50 16.42
C SER A 349 -28.38 14.66 17.92
N GLY A 350 -29.19 15.49 18.57
CA GLY A 350 -29.25 15.58 20.03
C GLY A 350 -30.05 14.47 20.69
N THR A 351 -30.74 13.64 19.89
CA THR A 351 -31.62 12.56 20.36
C THR A 351 -31.24 11.22 19.73
N SER A 352 -31.37 10.16 20.52
CA SER A 352 -31.27 8.77 20.07
C SER A 352 -32.50 8.37 19.25
N HIS A 353 -32.44 7.20 18.59
CA HIS A 353 -33.51 6.67 17.74
C HIS A 353 -34.80 6.33 18.49
N ASP A 354 -34.72 6.15 19.82
CA ASP A 354 -35.84 5.92 20.72
C ASP A 354 -36.45 7.22 21.26
N GLY A 355 -36.01 8.38 20.77
CA GLY A 355 -36.53 9.69 21.15
C GLY A 355 -36.01 10.24 22.47
N ARG A 356 -35.06 9.55 23.12
CA ARG A 356 -34.39 10.06 24.33
C ARG A 356 -33.22 10.97 23.98
N ASP A 357 -32.83 11.83 24.91
CA ASP A 357 -31.61 12.64 24.77
C ASP A 357 -30.39 11.73 24.57
N LEU A 358 -29.47 12.19 23.71
CA LEU A 358 -28.22 11.47 23.47
C LEU A 358 -27.41 11.36 24.76
N ASP A 359 -27.00 10.14 25.10
CA ASP A 359 -26.06 9.91 26.17
C ASP A 359 -24.64 10.31 25.72
N TRP A 360 -24.20 11.49 26.14
CA TRP A 360 -22.88 12.04 25.79
C TRP A 360 -21.71 11.17 26.25
N SER A 361 -21.92 10.25 27.20
CA SER A 361 -20.89 9.27 27.58
C SER A 361 -20.53 8.34 26.42
N GLN A 362 -21.47 8.06 25.51
CA GLN A 362 -21.23 7.26 24.31
C GLN A 362 -20.25 7.97 23.36
N VAL A 363 -20.41 9.28 23.16
CA VAL A 363 -19.51 10.10 22.33
C VAL A 363 -18.12 10.14 22.96
N ALA A 364 -18.06 10.36 24.28
CA ALA A 364 -16.80 10.39 25.03
C ALA A 364 -16.08 9.02 25.00
N THR A 365 -16.82 7.91 25.07
CA THR A 365 -16.27 6.55 24.91
C THR A 365 -15.65 6.35 23.54
N VAL A 366 -16.28 6.82 22.47
CA VAL A 366 -15.69 6.73 21.11
C VAL A 366 -14.42 7.58 21.01
N VAL A 367 -14.38 8.77 21.63
CA VAL A 367 -13.16 9.59 21.69
C VAL A 367 -12.04 8.86 22.44
N ALA A 368 -12.33 8.29 23.60
CA ALA A 368 -11.37 7.49 24.37
C ALA A 368 -10.85 6.29 23.57
N TYR A 369 -11.76 5.58 22.88
CA TYR A 369 -11.44 4.50 21.96
C TYR A 369 -10.47 4.95 20.86
N MET A 370 -10.77 6.06 20.16
CA MET A 370 -9.90 6.60 19.11
C MET A 370 -8.49 6.93 19.64
N ARG A 371 -8.39 7.59 20.80
CA ARG A 371 -7.11 7.94 21.43
C ARG A 371 -6.30 6.69 21.78
N ARG A 372 -6.94 5.69 22.38
CA ARG A 372 -6.28 4.42 22.70
C ARG A 372 -5.79 3.71 21.44
N VAL A 373 -6.67 3.54 20.45
CA VAL A 373 -6.33 2.85 19.20
C VAL A 373 -5.15 3.52 18.50
N LEU A 374 -5.14 4.86 18.38
CA LEU A 374 -3.99 5.57 17.82
C LEU A 374 -2.70 5.36 18.63
N SER A 375 -2.80 5.38 19.96
CA SER A 375 -1.64 5.12 20.82
C SER A 375 -1.10 3.70 20.67
N GLU A 376 -1.94 2.72 20.36
CA GLU A 376 -1.52 1.34 20.12
C GLU A 376 -0.95 1.18 18.71
N LEU A 377 -1.62 1.71 17.69
CA LEU A 377 -1.14 1.70 16.30
C LEU A 377 0.24 2.36 16.16
N ALA A 378 0.50 3.42 16.92
CA ALA A 378 1.81 4.09 16.94
C ALA A 378 2.96 3.18 17.43
N LYS A 379 2.65 2.12 18.19
CA LYS A 379 3.63 1.16 18.73
C LYS A 379 3.74 -0.12 17.89
N THR A 380 2.86 -0.29 16.91
CA THR A 380 2.81 -1.49 16.06
C THR A 380 3.75 -1.35 14.87
N ASN A 381 4.55 -2.40 14.65
CA ASN A 381 5.39 -2.51 13.47
C ASN A 381 4.51 -2.71 12.23
N GLU A 382 4.95 -2.20 11.07
CA GLU A 382 4.19 -2.25 9.83
C GLU A 382 3.87 -3.70 9.41
N ALA A 383 4.83 -4.61 9.55
CA ALA A 383 4.65 -6.03 9.25
C ALA A 383 3.56 -6.71 10.10
N ASP A 384 3.29 -6.17 11.30
CA ASP A 384 2.34 -6.74 12.26
C ASP A 384 0.96 -6.06 12.21
N LEU A 385 0.80 -5.01 11.38
CA LEU A 385 -0.40 -4.15 11.40
C LEU A 385 -1.68 -4.96 11.18
N VAL A 386 -1.69 -5.89 10.22
CA VAL A 386 -2.87 -6.71 9.92
C VAL A 386 -3.22 -7.66 11.07
N PHE A 387 -2.21 -8.32 11.66
CA PHE A 387 -2.40 -9.31 12.72
C PHE A 387 -2.90 -8.68 14.01
N ASP A 388 -2.41 -7.49 14.34
CA ASP A 388 -2.74 -6.79 15.57
C ASP A 388 -4.13 -6.14 15.54
N LEU A 389 -4.69 -5.87 14.35
CA LEU A 389 -5.97 -5.19 14.22
C LEU A 389 -7.18 -6.05 14.60
N VAL A 390 -7.18 -7.34 14.24
CA VAL A 390 -8.33 -8.24 14.41
C VAL A 390 -8.11 -9.29 15.51
N GLY A 391 -6.88 -9.41 16.02
CA GLY A 391 -6.52 -10.41 17.02
C GLY A 391 -6.39 -11.81 16.40
N THR A 392 -5.42 -12.59 16.89
CA THR A 392 -5.17 -13.94 16.37
C THR A 392 -5.86 -15.00 17.24
N ASP A 393 -7.14 -15.27 16.98
CA ASP A 393 -7.76 -16.47 17.55
C ASP A 393 -7.09 -17.76 17.00
N PHE A 394 -6.47 -17.68 15.82
CA PHE A 394 -5.85 -18.84 15.15
C PHE A 394 -4.38 -19.12 15.51
N VAL A 395 -3.61 -18.14 16.03
CA VAL A 395 -2.16 -18.32 16.27
C VAL A 395 -1.84 -18.61 17.75
N ALA A 396 -2.65 -18.10 18.69
CA ALA A 396 -2.43 -18.31 20.12
C ALA A 396 -2.48 -19.80 20.51
N ALA A 397 -3.32 -20.60 19.84
CA ALA A 397 -3.43 -22.04 20.06
C ALA A 397 -2.17 -22.82 19.63
N ALA A 398 -1.35 -22.28 18.71
CA ALA A 398 -0.21 -22.98 18.13
C ALA A 398 1.14 -22.70 18.83
N VAL A 399 1.28 -21.58 19.56
CA VAL A 399 2.60 -21.11 20.06
C VAL A 399 2.64 -20.90 21.58
N GLY A 400 1.54 -21.13 22.32
CA GLY A 400 1.55 -21.03 23.79
C GLY A 400 1.85 -19.63 24.33
N GLY A 401 1.74 -18.60 23.50
CA GLY A 401 1.90 -17.20 23.88
C GLY A 401 0.62 -16.64 24.52
N LYS A 402 0.76 -15.65 25.40
CA LYS A 402 -0.38 -14.91 25.97
C LYS A 402 -1.26 -14.34 24.86
N GLU A 403 -2.57 -14.49 25.00
CA GLU A 403 -3.61 -13.96 24.12
C GLU A 403 -3.41 -12.43 23.93
N LYS A 404 -2.95 -12.02 22.75
CA LYS A 404 -2.77 -10.61 22.40
C LYS A 404 -4.13 -10.08 21.94
N LYS A 405 -4.77 -9.24 22.78
CA LYS A 405 -6.04 -8.61 22.43
C LYS A 405 -5.88 -7.72 21.19
N ALA A 406 -6.84 -7.83 20.27
CA ALA A 406 -6.94 -6.96 19.10
C ALA A 406 -6.87 -5.47 19.47
N ILE A 407 -6.29 -4.66 18.58
CA ILE A 407 -6.24 -3.20 18.71
C ILE A 407 -7.65 -2.62 18.57
N PHE A 408 -8.38 -3.05 17.52
CA PHE A 408 -9.78 -2.70 17.34
C PHE A 408 -10.66 -3.46 18.33
N GLY A 409 -11.83 -2.88 18.60
CA GLY A 409 -12.76 -3.38 19.61
C GLY A 409 -12.61 -2.68 20.96
N PRO A 410 -13.69 -2.64 21.75
CA PRO A 410 -13.75 -1.83 22.95
C PRO A 410 -12.94 -2.48 24.07
N ARG A 411 -12.42 -1.65 24.96
CA ARG A 411 -11.82 -2.10 26.21
C ARG A 411 -12.50 -1.41 27.38
N GLY A 412 -12.43 -2.04 28.56
CA GLY A 412 -13.01 -1.46 29.78
C GLY A 412 -12.47 -0.07 30.10
N VAL A 413 -11.25 0.26 29.67
CA VAL A 413 -10.69 1.62 29.81
C VAL A 413 -11.43 2.65 28.96
N ASP A 414 -11.92 2.28 27.77
CA ASP A 414 -12.65 3.19 26.87
C ASP A 414 -14.00 3.57 27.49
N MET A 415 -14.70 2.56 28.03
CA MET A 415 -15.97 2.74 28.74
C MET A 415 -15.79 3.58 29.99
N LYS A 416 -14.78 3.25 30.81
CA LYS A 416 -14.47 3.98 32.04
C LYS A 416 -14.12 5.44 31.78
N LEU A 417 -13.29 5.72 30.77
CA LEU A 417 -12.88 7.09 30.43
C LEU A 417 -14.04 7.89 29.82
N GLY A 418 -14.90 7.25 29.03
CA GLY A 418 -16.10 7.88 28.50
C GLY A 418 -17.22 8.08 29.54
N GLY A 419 -17.13 7.43 30.69
CA GLY A 419 -18.14 7.51 31.76
C GLY A 419 -19.31 6.54 31.58
N MET A 420 -19.21 5.57 30.66
CA MET A 420 -20.14 4.46 30.57
C MET A 420 -19.90 3.50 31.74
N LYS A 421 -20.99 3.14 32.45
CA LYS A 421 -20.95 2.27 33.64
C LYS A 421 -21.08 0.80 33.30
#